data_AF-A0A9W4NLY8-F1
#
_entry.id   AF-A0A9W4NLY8-F1
#
_cell.length_a   1.000
_cell.length_b   1.000
_cell.length_c   1.000
_cell.angle_alpha   90.00
_cell.angle_beta   90.00
_cell.angle_gamma   90.00
#
_symmetry.space_group_name_H-M   'P 1'
#
loop_
_entity.id
_entity.type
_entity.pdbx_description
1 polymer ?
#
loop_
_entity_poly.entity_id
_entity_poly.type
_entity_poly.pdbx_seq_one_letter_code
_entity_poly.pdbx_strand_id
1 'polypeptide(L)'
;MTISHRHVDNALNPAWRDAAVHLISSVSWDDTIPEDEAEKAIASVTNGTGYALRQLAPDSGVYYNETNPREPHWQWAFWGPNYARALSVKPKYDPDSLLWCQHCVGSESYEQQKNGSLCAAF
;
A
#
# COMPACT_ATOMS: atom_id res chain seq x y z
N MET A 1 8.27 -1.35 18.79
CA MET A 1 8.02 -2.58 18.02
C MET A 1 9.09 -3.58 18.41
N THR A 2 8.72 -4.73 18.99
CA THR A 2 9.71 -5.75 19.39
C THR A 2 10.01 -6.65 18.20
N ILE A 3 11.26 -6.61 17.74
CA ILE A 3 11.80 -7.56 16.76
C ILE A 3 11.78 -8.94 17.42
N SER A 4 10.85 -9.80 17.00
CA SER A 4 10.71 -11.17 17.50
C SER A 4 10.55 -12.10 16.32
N HIS A 5 11.53 -12.97 16.09
CA HIS A 5 11.47 -13.98 15.03
C HIS A 5 10.56 -15.17 15.36
N ARG A 6 9.79 -15.10 16.46
CA ARG A 6 8.79 -16.13 16.73
C ARG A 6 7.70 -16.05 15.66
N HIS A 7 7.46 -17.18 15.01
CA HIS A 7 6.38 -17.30 14.05
C HIS A 7 5.04 -17.10 14.75
N VAL A 8 4.21 -16.23 14.18
CA VAL A 8 2.83 -15.98 14.62
C VAL A 8 1.95 -16.08 13.38
N ASP A 9 0.87 -16.85 13.45
CA ASP A 9 -0.06 -17.00 12.34
C ASP A 9 -0.89 -15.71 12.17
N ASN A 10 -0.38 -14.80 11.33
CA ASN A 10 -1.06 -13.57 10.95
C ASN A 10 -0.59 -13.11 9.55
N ALA A 11 -1.20 -12.04 9.04
CA ALA A 11 -0.93 -11.50 7.71
C ALA A 11 0.13 -10.38 7.69
N LEU A 12 0.83 -10.13 8.80
CA LEU A 12 1.82 -9.05 8.87
C LEU A 12 2.95 -9.31 7.86
N ASN A 13 3.36 -8.29 7.10
CA ASN A 13 4.50 -8.40 6.19
C ASN A 13 5.75 -8.89 6.98
N PRO A 14 6.41 -9.99 6.56
CA PRO A 14 7.61 -10.50 7.24
C PRO A 14 8.73 -9.47 7.39
N ALA A 15 8.83 -8.45 6.53
CA ALA A 15 9.82 -7.38 6.64
C ALA A 15 9.81 -6.68 8.01
N TRP A 16 8.66 -6.65 8.71
CA TRP A 16 8.55 -6.15 10.08
C TRP A 16 9.42 -6.88 11.11
N ARG A 17 9.87 -8.09 10.79
CA ARG A 17 10.70 -8.93 11.67
C ARG A 17 12.17 -8.56 11.57
N ASP A 18 12.60 -8.06 10.42
CA ASP A 18 14.00 -7.72 10.17
C ASP A 18 14.26 -6.21 10.20
N ALA A 19 13.21 -5.39 10.03
CA ALA A 19 13.32 -3.94 10.02
C ALA A 19 13.69 -3.37 11.42
N ALA A 20 14.83 -2.69 11.48
CA ALA A 20 15.26 -1.96 12.68
C ALA A 20 14.64 -0.57 12.80
N VAL A 21 14.30 0.07 11.66
CA VAL A 21 13.79 1.44 11.58
C VAL A 21 12.62 1.48 10.60
N HIS A 22 11.59 2.25 10.95
CA HIS A 22 10.50 2.64 10.04
C HIS A 22 10.72 4.09 9.63
N LEU A 23 10.84 4.35 8.33
CA LEU A 23 11.10 5.68 7.78
C LEU A 23 9.86 6.21 7.10
N ILE A 24 9.49 7.46 7.42
CA ILE A 24 8.37 8.16 6.81
C ILE A 24 8.91 9.41 6.14
N SER A 25 8.51 9.61 4.88
CA SER A 25 8.70 10.86 4.16
C SER A 25 7.32 11.41 3.79
N SER A 26 7.11 12.67 4.10
CA SER A 26 5.87 13.38 3.79
C SER A 26 6.18 14.68 3.07
N VAL A 27 5.19 15.13 2.30
CA VAL A 27 5.06 16.51 1.84
C VAL A 27 3.72 17.02 2.32
N SER A 28 3.63 18.32 2.54
CA SER A 28 2.41 18.98 3.00
C SER A 28 2.07 20.12 2.07
N TRP A 29 0.79 20.38 1.93
CA TRP A 29 0.23 21.52 1.23
C TRP A 29 -1.03 21.98 1.96
N ASP A 30 -1.53 23.17 1.64
CA ASP A 30 -2.82 23.66 2.12
C ASP A 30 -3.91 23.40 1.08
N ASP A 31 -5.18 23.46 1.50
CA ASP A 31 -6.33 23.17 0.64
C ASP A 31 -6.62 24.26 -0.41
N THR A 32 -5.74 25.27 -0.53
CA THR A 32 -5.88 26.34 -1.53
C THR A 32 -5.11 26.07 -2.82
N ILE A 33 -4.22 25.07 -2.83
CA ILE A 33 -3.46 24.75 -4.04
C ILE A 33 -4.32 24.04 -5.09
N PRO A 34 -4.02 24.23 -6.40
CA PRO A 34 -4.64 23.46 -7.46
C PRO A 34 -4.40 21.95 -7.33
N GLU A 35 -5.37 21.15 -7.78
CA GLU A 35 -5.29 19.67 -7.76
C GLU A 35 -4.04 19.16 -8.51
N ASP A 36 -3.67 19.78 -9.64
CA ASP A 36 -2.49 19.35 -10.40
C ASP A 36 -1.17 19.62 -9.66
N GLU A 37 -1.13 20.62 -8.77
CA GLU A 37 0.01 20.85 -7.89
C GLU A 37 0.08 19.80 -6.78
N ALA A 38 -1.05 19.42 -6.19
CA ALA A 38 -1.12 18.34 -5.22
C ALA A 38 -0.67 17.00 -5.84
N GLU A 39 -1.13 16.70 -7.05
CA GLU A 39 -0.74 15.48 -7.77
C GLU A 39 0.76 15.47 -8.15
N LYS A 40 1.35 16.63 -8.45
CA LYS A 40 2.81 16.76 -8.64
C LYS A 40 3.56 16.49 -7.33
N ALA A 41 3.07 16.98 -6.19
CA ALA A 41 3.67 16.72 -4.89
C ALA A 41 3.62 15.22 -4.53
N ILE A 42 2.48 14.56 -4.73
CA ILE A 42 2.32 13.11 -4.53
C ILE A 42 3.30 12.35 -5.44
N ALA A 43 3.35 12.69 -6.73
CA ALA A 43 4.25 12.05 -7.69
C ALA A 43 5.73 12.25 -7.34
N SER A 44 6.11 13.41 -6.81
CA SER A 44 7.46 13.70 -6.35
C SER A 44 7.87 12.78 -5.19
N VAL A 45 6.98 12.54 -4.22
CA VAL A 45 7.23 11.57 -3.15
C VAL A 45 7.33 10.16 -3.72
N THR A 46 6.41 9.74 -4.58
CA THR A 46 6.40 8.39 -5.15
C THR A 46 7.68 8.11 -5.94
N ASN A 47 8.07 9.01 -6.84
CA ASN A 47 9.15 8.81 -7.81
C ASN A 47 10.52 9.32 -7.35
N GLY A 48 10.55 10.17 -6.32
CA GLY A 48 11.77 10.67 -5.68
C GLY A 48 12.11 9.86 -4.44
N THR A 49 11.70 10.35 -3.26
CA THR A 49 12.08 9.74 -1.98
C THR A 49 11.60 8.31 -1.84
N GLY A 50 10.35 8.00 -2.23
CA GLY A 50 9.81 6.65 -2.19
C GLY A 50 10.58 5.69 -3.08
N TYR A 51 10.97 6.12 -4.27
CA TYR A 51 11.84 5.34 -5.15
C TYR A 51 13.19 5.08 -4.50
N ALA A 52 13.84 6.12 -3.95
CA ALA A 52 15.13 5.99 -3.28
C ALA A 52 15.06 5.02 -2.08
N LEU A 53 13.99 5.05 -1.29
CA LEU A 53 13.77 4.13 -0.17
C LEU A 53 13.60 2.67 -0.64
N ARG A 54 12.85 2.44 -1.73
CA ARG A 54 12.74 1.11 -2.35
C ARG A 54 14.07 0.60 -2.88
N GLN A 55 14.93 1.47 -3.40
CA GLN A 55 16.29 1.08 -3.82
C GLN A 55 17.22 0.81 -2.63
N LEU A 56 17.05 1.54 -1.52
CA LEU A 56 17.85 1.37 -0.31
C LEU A 56 17.57 0.03 0.38
N ALA A 57 16.31 -0.42 0.40
CA ALA A 57 15.89 -1.65 1.06
C ALA A 57 14.88 -2.44 0.19
N PRO A 58 15.32 -3.03 -0.93
CA PRO A 58 14.44 -3.66 -1.91
C PRO A 58 13.68 -4.89 -1.38
N ASP A 59 14.23 -5.56 -0.37
CA ASP A 59 13.62 -6.74 0.26
C ASP A 59 12.72 -6.40 1.46
N SER A 60 12.52 -5.12 1.76
CA SER A 60 11.67 -4.65 2.86
C SER A 60 10.21 -4.48 2.42
N GLY A 61 9.44 -3.65 3.14
CA GLY A 61 8.05 -3.34 2.84
C GLY A 61 7.66 -1.91 3.22
N VAL A 62 6.39 -1.60 3.04
CA VAL A 62 5.77 -0.32 3.39
C VAL A 62 4.67 -0.57 4.41
N TYR A 63 4.59 0.29 5.42
CA TYR A 63 3.52 0.22 6.39
C TYR A 63 2.20 0.69 5.76
N TYR A 64 1.28 -0.25 5.59
CA TYR A 64 -0.02 -0.03 4.95
C TYR A 64 -0.80 1.19 5.46
N ASN A 65 -0.77 1.46 6.78
CA ASN A 65 -1.56 2.55 7.36
C ASN A 65 -0.97 3.95 7.13
N GLU A 66 0.28 4.07 6.67
CA GLU A 66 1.00 5.35 6.47
C GLU A 66 1.65 5.38 5.09
N THR A 67 0.87 5.08 4.05
CA THR A 67 1.37 4.87 2.69
C THR A 67 0.92 5.95 1.71
N ASN A 68 1.63 6.01 0.58
CA ASN A 68 1.27 6.87 -0.55
C ASN A 68 0.17 6.18 -1.38
N PRO A 69 -0.90 6.89 -1.80
CA PRO A 69 -1.95 6.33 -2.68
C PRO A 69 -1.44 5.84 -4.04
N ARG A 70 -0.21 6.18 -4.43
CA ARG A 70 0.44 5.75 -5.67
C ARG A 70 1.58 4.75 -5.44
N GLU A 71 1.58 4.02 -4.33
CA GLU A 71 2.65 3.05 -4.05
C GLU A 71 2.69 1.96 -5.15
N PRO A 72 3.79 1.85 -5.91
CA PRO A 72 3.93 0.82 -6.92
C PRO A 72 4.06 -0.55 -6.26
N HIS A 73 3.53 -1.59 -6.90
CA HIS A 73 3.60 -2.97 -6.40
C HIS A 73 3.10 -3.13 -4.95
N TRP A 74 2.08 -2.36 -4.59
CA TRP A 74 1.52 -2.28 -3.24
C TRP A 74 1.19 -3.64 -2.62
N GLN A 75 0.78 -4.64 -3.41
CA GLN A 75 0.51 -5.98 -2.91
C GLN A 75 1.73 -6.56 -2.18
N TRP A 76 2.91 -6.46 -2.81
CA TRP A 76 4.17 -6.91 -2.22
C TRP A 76 4.63 -5.96 -1.13
N ALA A 77 4.56 -4.64 -1.36
CA ALA A 77 5.01 -3.66 -0.39
C ALA A 77 4.28 -3.82 0.96
N PHE A 78 2.96 -4.03 0.95
CA PHE A 78 2.15 -4.05 2.18
C PHE A 78 2.04 -5.43 2.81
N TRP A 79 1.97 -6.48 2.00
CA TRP A 79 1.68 -7.84 2.47
C TRP A 79 2.80 -8.83 2.18
N GLY A 80 3.70 -8.51 1.26
CA GLY A 80 4.80 -9.36 0.83
C GLY A 80 4.30 -10.73 0.36
N PRO A 81 4.95 -11.84 0.78
CA PRO A 81 4.53 -13.19 0.40
C PRO A 81 3.15 -13.60 0.94
N ASN A 82 2.60 -12.85 1.91
CA ASN A 82 1.29 -13.18 2.49
C ASN A 82 0.11 -12.75 1.61
N TYR A 83 0.32 -11.95 0.56
CA TYR A 83 -0.76 -11.41 -0.26
C TYR A 83 -1.67 -12.50 -0.85
N ALA A 84 -1.08 -13.54 -1.45
CA ALA A 84 -1.84 -14.62 -2.08
C ALA A 84 -2.74 -15.37 -1.07
N ARG A 85 -2.26 -15.57 0.16
CA ARG A 85 -3.06 -16.18 1.24
C ARG A 85 -4.16 -15.24 1.71
N ALA A 86 -3.88 -13.94 1.85
CA ALA A 86 -4.91 -12.97 2.23
C ALA A 86 -5.99 -12.89 1.15
N LEU A 87 -5.60 -12.88 -0.12
CA LEU A 87 -6.50 -12.87 -1.26
C LEU A 87 -7.39 -14.11 -1.31
N SER A 88 -6.87 -15.31 -0.98
CA SER A 88 -7.69 -16.52 -0.94
C SER A 88 -8.74 -16.52 0.19
N VAL A 89 -8.54 -15.73 1.23
CA VAL A 89 -9.51 -15.53 2.32
C VAL A 89 -10.61 -14.54 1.94
N LYS A 90 -10.31 -13.54 1.11
CA LYS A 90 -11.24 -12.44 0.78
C LYS A 90 -12.58 -12.94 0.19
N PRO A 91 -12.63 -13.80 -0.85
CA PRO A 91 -13.90 -14.29 -1.40
C PRO A 91 -14.72 -15.16 -0.45
N LYS A 92 -14.09 -15.76 0.57
CA LYS A 92 -14.81 -16.54 1.59
C LYS A 92 -15.73 -15.65 2.43
N TYR A 93 -15.33 -14.41 2.69
CA TYR A 93 -16.02 -13.48 3.57
C TYR A 93 -16.67 -12.30 2.84
N ASP A 94 -16.20 -11.99 1.63
CA ASP A 94 -16.72 -10.92 0.78
C ASP A 94 -16.73 -11.37 -0.70
N PRO A 95 -17.61 -12.33 -1.05
CA PRO A 95 -17.67 -12.92 -2.38
C PRO A 95 -18.05 -11.92 -3.48
N ASP A 96 -18.85 -10.91 -3.13
CA ASP A 96 -19.33 -9.88 -4.06
C ASP A 96 -18.42 -8.64 -4.10
N SER A 97 -17.30 -8.66 -3.36
CA SER A 97 -16.34 -7.55 -3.27
C SER A 97 -16.98 -6.22 -2.81
N LEU A 98 -17.95 -6.30 -1.90
CA LEU A 98 -18.65 -5.14 -1.34
C LEU A 98 -17.71 -4.25 -0.52
N LEU A 99 -16.76 -4.85 0.20
CA LEU A 99 -15.82 -4.13 1.05
C LEU A 99 -14.57 -3.74 0.26
N TRP A 100 -14.72 -2.76 -0.62
CA TRP A 100 -13.64 -2.20 -1.43
C TRP A 100 -12.99 -0.98 -0.77
N CYS A 101 -11.67 -0.89 -0.89
CA CYS A 101 -10.87 0.29 -0.56
C CYS A 101 -9.59 0.27 -1.39
N GLN A 102 -9.05 1.46 -1.69
CA GLN A 102 -7.81 1.57 -2.46
C GLN A 102 -6.67 0.79 -1.77
N HIS A 103 -6.04 -0.11 -2.54
CA HIS A 103 -4.96 -1.00 -2.08
C HIS A 103 -5.29 -1.95 -0.92
N CYS A 104 -6.58 -2.19 -0.67
CA CYS A 104 -7.02 -3.31 0.14
C CYS A 104 -6.82 -4.64 -0.60
N VAL A 105 -6.73 -5.74 0.14
CA VAL A 105 -6.61 -7.09 -0.44
C VAL A 105 -7.78 -7.36 -1.39
N GLY A 106 -7.46 -7.66 -2.66
CA GLY A 106 -8.43 -7.92 -3.73
C GLY A 106 -8.99 -6.67 -4.41
N SER A 107 -8.53 -5.47 -4.05
CA SER A 107 -9.01 -4.21 -4.64
C SER A 107 -8.71 -4.07 -6.14
N GLU A 108 -7.75 -4.81 -6.67
CA GLU A 108 -7.39 -4.87 -8.10
C GLU A 108 -8.51 -5.41 -9.01
N SER A 109 -9.55 -6.01 -8.42
CA SER A 109 -10.75 -6.43 -9.17
C SER A 109 -11.64 -5.25 -9.59
N TYR A 110 -11.41 -4.05 -9.05
CA TYR A 110 -12.13 -2.83 -9.37
C TYR A 110 -11.19 -1.63 -9.51
N GLU A 111 -11.61 -0.64 -10.28
CA GLU A 111 -10.92 0.63 -10.45
C GLU A 111 -11.88 1.80 -10.21
N GLN A 112 -11.44 2.76 -9.39
CA GLN A 112 -12.15 4.01 -9.19
C GLN A 112 -11.85 4.94 -10.37
N GLN A 113 -12.91 5.35 -11.06
CA GLN A 113 -12.86 6.26 -12.19
C GLN A 113 -12.72 7.72 -11.72
N LYS A 114 -12.26 8.60 -12.62
CA LYS A 114 -12.12 10.05 -12.32
C LYS A 114 -13.43 10.73 -11.90
N ASN A 115 -14.58 10.19 -12.32
CA ASN A 115 -15.89 10.68 -11.93
C ASN A 115 -16.36 10.14 -10.55
N GLY A 116 -15.50 9.40 -9.85
CA GLY A 116 -15.78 8.80 -8.53
C GLY A 116 -16.50 7.45 -8.57
N SER A 117 -16.97 6.99 -9.74
CA SER A 117 -17.59 5.67 -9.86
C SER A 117 -16.58 4.53 -9.69
N LEU A 118 -17.02 3.41 -9.13
CA LEU A 118 -16.22 2.19 -8.99
C LEU A 118 -16.70 1.17 -10.02
N CYS A 119 -15.79 0.66 -10.85
CA CYS A 119 -16.11 -0.28 -11.93
C CYS A 119 -15.20 -1.51 -11.85
N ALA A 120 -15.67 -2.67 -12.31
CA ALA A 120 -14.81 -3.86 -12.41
C ALA A 120 -13.63 -3.58 -13.35
N ALA A 121 -12.43 -4.02 -12.97
CA ALA A 121 -11.24 -3.93 -13.80
C ALA A 121 -11.28 -5.07 -14.83
N PHE A 122 -11.30 -4.72 -16.12
CA PHE A 122 -11.32 -5.67 -17.25
C PHE A 122 -9.99 -5.68 -17.99
#